data_AF-A0A957A939-F1
#
_entry.id   AF-A0A957A939-F1
#
_cell.length_a   1.000
_cell.length_b   1.000
_cell.length_c   1.000
_cell.angle_alpha   90.00
_cell.angle_beta   90.00
_cell.angle_gamma   90.00
#
_symmetry.space_group_name_H-M   'P 1'
#
loop_
_entity.id
_entity.type
_entity.pdbx_description
1 polymer ?
#
loop_
_entity_poly.entity_id
_entity_poly.type
_entity_poly.pdbx_seq_one_letter_code
_entity_poly.pdbx_strand_id
1 'polypeptide(L)' 'MTSDQTSTDQLHTRLRRIEGQVRGIARMLEEGRTCEDVVTQLMAIRSSIDTVGAAVLDRHLCNCI' A
#
# COMPACT_ATOMS: atom_id res chain seq x y z
N MET A 1 -12.08 -16.58 19.40
CA MET A 1 -11.43 -15.26 19.51
C MET A 1 -10.25 -15.20 18.53
N THR A 2 -10.53 -15.40 17.24
CA THR A 2 -9.52 -15.66 16.18
C THR A 2 -9.70 -14.76 14.94
N SER A 3 -10.71 -13.91 14.91
CA SER A 3 -11.08 -13.13 13.72
C SER A 3 -10.21 -11.89 13.47
N ASP A 4 -9.39 -11.47 14.44
CA ASP A 4 -8.69 -10.17 14.40
C ASP A 4 -7.25 -10.25 13.86
N GLN A 5 -6.58 -11.42 13.96
CA GLN A 5 -5.19 -11.61 13.53
C GLN A 5 -5.03 -11.68 12.00
N THR A 6 -5.95 -12.34 11.29
CA THR A 6 -5.89 -12.49 9.84
C THR A 6 -6.01 -11.15 9.10
N SER A 7 -6.74 -10.18 9.65
CA SER A 7 -6.89 -8.83 9.06
C SER A 7 -5.60 -8.01 9.19
N THR A 8 -4.94 -8.09 10.35
CA THR A 8 -3.67 -7.38 10.59
C THR A 8 -2.54 -7.90 9.69
N ASP A 9 -2.41 -9.22 9.53
CA ASP A 9 -1.37 -9.82 8.67
C ASP A 9 -1.55 -9.48 7.19
N GLN A 10 -2.80 -9.36 6.73
CA GLN A 10 -3.11 -8.93 5.37
C GLN A 10 -2.74 -7.45 5.15
N LEU A 11 -3.02 -6.58 6.11
CA LEU A 11 -2.60 -5.17 6.06
C LEU A 11 -1.08 -5.04 6.03
N HIS A 12 -0.37 -5.81 6.87
CA HIS A 12 1.10 -5.85 6.83
C HIS A 12 1.63 -6.32 5.48
N THR A 13 1.02 -7.33 4.87
CA THR A 13 1.41 -7.81 3.54
C THR A 13 1.24 -6.74 2.46
N ARG A 14 0.14 -5.97 2.51
CA ARG A 14 -0.10 -4.85 1.59
C ARG A 14 0.91 -3.71 1.81
N LEU A 15 1.19 -3.37 3.06
CA LEU A 15 2.20 -2.36 3.41
C LEU A 15 3.61 -2.76 2.94
N ARG A 16 4.00 -4.03 3.09
CA ARG A 16 5.29 -4.54 2.56
C ARG A 16 5.39 -4.43 1.04
N ARG A 17 4.28 -4.62 0.32
CA ARG A 17 4.23 -4.40 -1.13
C ARG A 17 4.45 -2.93 -1.48
N ILE A 18 3.76 -2.03 -0.79
CA ILE A 18 3.91 -0.57 -0.97
C ILE A 18 5.36 -0.14 -0.71
N GLU A 19 5.98 -0.64 0.36
CA GLU A 19 7.40 -0.39 0.66
C GLU A 19 8.32 -0.83 -0.50
N GLY A 20 8.06 -2.01 -1.07
CA GLY A 20 8.76 -2.50 -2.26
C GLY A 20 8.59 -1.59 -3.48
N GLN A 21 7.38 -1.06 -3.70
CA GLN A 21 7.12 -0.10 -4.79
C GLN A 21 7.86 1.21 -4.57
N VAL A 22 7.87 1.75 -3.33
CA VAL A 22 8.61 2.99 -3.01
C VAL A 22 10.10 2.82 -3.27
N ARG A 23 10.70 1.70 -2.83
CA ARG A 23 12.09 1.37 -3.18
C ARG A 23 12.32 1.24 -4.67
N GLY A 24 11.37 0.64 -5.39
CA GLY A 24 11.40 0.55 -6.84
C GLY A 24 11.48 1.92 -7.50
N ILE A 25 10.66 2.88 -7.06
CA ILE A 25 10.68 4.25 -7.58
C ILE A 25 12.02 4.94 -7.30
N ALA A 26 12.56 4.80 -6.08
CA ALA A 26 13.87 5.36 -5.77
C ALA A 26 14.95 4.85 -6.75
N ARG A 27 14.96 3.54 -7.01
CA ARG A 27 15.85 2.92 -8.00
C ARG A 27 15.59 3.42 -9.43
N MET A 28 14.32 3.62 -9.83
CA MET A 28 13.99 4.17 -11.15
C MET A 28 14.57 5.58 -11.34
N LEU A 29 14.61 6.39 -10.29
CA LEU A 29 15.23 7.70 -10.31
C LEU A 29 16.76 7.60 -10.44
N GLU A 30 17.39 6.68 -9.69
CA GLU A 30 18.83 6.41 -9.79
C GLU A 30 19.24 5.90 -11.18
N GLU A 31 18.40 5.08 -11.80
CA GLU A 31 18.61 4.54 -13.15
C GLU A 31 18.26 5.54 -14.26
N GLY A 32 17.79 6.74 -13.93
CA GLY A 32 17.47 7.79 -14.89
C GLY A 32 16.26 7.47 -15.78
N ARG A 33 15.27 6.72 -15.25
CA ARG A 33 14.04 6.44 -15.99
C ARG A 33 13.21 7.69 -16.26
N THR A 34 12.32 7.59 -17.25
CA THR A 34 11.50 8.72 -17.68
C THR A 34 10.55 9.18 -16.56
N CYS A 35 10.23 10.47 -16.56
CA CYS A 35 9.27 11.02 -15.60
C CYS A 35 7.89 10.38 -15.75
N GLU A 36 7.48 10.01 -16.97
CA GLU A 36 6.19 9.33 -17.22
C GLU A 36 6.11 7.96 -16.53
N ASP A 37 7.18 7.18 -16.61
CA ASP A 37 7.28 5.88 -15.94
C ASP A 37 7.21 6.03 -14.41
N VAL A 38 7.96 7.00 -13.87
CA VAL A 38 7.98 7.29 -12.44
C VAL A 38 6.60 7.74 -11.95
N VAL A 39 5.94 8.64 -12.68
CA VAL A 39 4.59 9.11 -12.37
C VAL A 39 3.60 7.95 -12.40
N THR A 40 3.70 7.05 -13.38
CA THR A 40 2.85 5.85 -13.45
C THR A 40 3.00 4.98 -12.20
N GLN A 41 4.23 4.76 -11.72
CA GLN A 41 4.46 3.99 -10.49
C GLN A 41 3.98 4.73 -9.23
N LEU A 42 4.13 6.06 -9.18
CA LEU A 42 3.58 6.86 -8.07
C LEU A 42 2.05 6.72 -7.98
N MET A 43 1.34 6.72 -9.12
CA MET A 43 -0.10 6.51 -9.14
C MET A 43 -0.50 5.10 -8.68
N ALA A 44 0.30 4.08 -9.04
CA ALA A 44 0.09 2.73 -8.55
C ALA A 44 0.24 2.63 -7.02
N ILE A 45 1.22 3.34 -6.44
CA ILE A 45 1.39 3.42 -4.98
C ILE A 45 0.20 4.11 -4.33
N ARG A 46 -0.25 5.26 -4.87
CA ARG A 46 -1.40 5.99 -4.35
C ARG A 46 -2.64 5.10 -4.25
N SER A 47 -2.97 4.40 -5.33
CA SER A 47 -4.11 3.46 -5.36
C SER A 47 -3.98 2.33 -4.32
N SER A 48 -2.75 1.83 -4.13
CA SER A 48 -2.46 0.81 -3.12
C SER A 48 -2.66 1.33 -1.69
N ILE A 49 -2.24 2.56 -1.42
CA ILE A 49 -2.45 3.25 -0.13
C ILE A 49 -3.94 3.47 0.13
N ASP A 50 -4.68 3.98 -0.85
CA ASP A 50 -6.14 4.22 -0.73
C ASP A 50 -6.87 2.92 -0.36
N THR A 51 -6.48 1.80 -0.98
CA THR A 51 -7.03 0.47 -0.69
C THR A 51 -6.72 -0.01 0.73
N VAL A 52 -5.53 0.28 1.26
CA VAL A 52 -5.16 -0.03 2.65
C VAL A 52 -5.94 0.86 3.61
N GLY A 53 -6.04 2.16 3.33
CA GLY A 53 -6.81 3.11 4.12
C GLY A 53 -8.28 2.73 4.25
N ALA A 54 -8.91 2.34 3.14
CA ALA A 54 -10.28 1.84 3.14
C ALA A 54 -10.46 0.60 4.01
N ALA A 55 -9.53 -0.36 3.95
CA ALA A 55 -9.58 -1.57 4.77
C ALA A 55 -9.41 -1.30 6.27
N VAL A 56 -8.55 -0.33 6.63
CA VAL A 56 -8.39 0.10 8.02
C VAL A 56 -9.65 0.81 8.53
N LEU A 57 -10.22 1.69 7.71
CA LEU A 57 -11.46 2.39 8.04
C LEU A 57 -12.63 1.43 8.23
N ASP A 58 -12.79 0.46 7.33
CA ASP A 58 -13.84 -0.56 7.41
C ASP A 58 -13.75 -1.37 8.72
N ARG A 59 -12.53 -1.76 9.12
CA ARG A 59 -12.30 -2.42 10.42
C ARG A 59 -12.64 -1.52 11.61
N HIS A 60 -12.34 -0.23 11.53
CA HIS A 60 -12.69 0.72 12.59
C HIS A 60 -14.21 0.85 12.73
N LEU A 61 -14.92 0.96 11.61
CA LEU A 61 -16.38 1.06 11.59
C LEU A 61 -17.03 -0.25 12.07
N CYS A 62 -16.58 -1.41 11.62
CA CYS A 62 -17.12 -2.72 12.04
C CYS A 62 -16.84 -3.10 13.50
N ASN A 63 -15.81 -2.53 14.13
CA ASN A 63 -15.47 -2.81 15.54
C ASN A 63 -16.14 -1.84 16.54
N CYS A 64 -16.83 -0.80 16.07
CA CYS A 64 -17.44 0.23 16.92
C CYS A 64 -18.98 0.22 16.93
N ILE A 65 -19.64 -0.77 16.33
CA ILE A 65 -21.11 -0.93 16.35
C ILE A 65 -21.51 -2.27 16.95
#